data_AF-Q56UG0-F1
#
_entry.id   AF-Q56UG0-F1
#
_cell.length_a   1.000
_cell.length_b   1.000
_cell.length_c   1.000
_cell.angle_alpha   90.00
_cell.angle_beta   90.00
_cell.angle_gamma   90.00
#
_symmetry.space_group_name_H-M   'P 1'
#
loop_
_entity.id
_entity.type
_entity.pdbx_description
1 polymer ?
#
loop_
_entity_poly.entity_id
_entity_poly.type
_entity_poly.pdbx_seq_one_letter_code
_entity_poly.pdbx_strand_id
1 'polypeptide(L)'
;MRHLSLLFGVLLCTCFGVHRENFRTCDQSGFCKRHRNVKPGSSSYVVQPSTLRISKTSLMVDVLNTENNVRFLLQGYGLQHGIFRVKLVEAEPIRERYEIPVGMTLVAEPVQEELVYGGEKDGKLTFTLGKNKMVINVNPLRLDFFINDEPVTSLNAQGLLKFEHSRQKQESPKEENNEAAEGAEEEKKDEEE
;
A
#
# COMPACT_ATOMS: atom_id res chain seq x y z
N MET A 1 14.72 -43.57 -31.12
CA MET A 1 15.01 -42.78 -29.89
C MET A 1 15.62 -41.41 -30.20
N ARG A 2 16.70 -41.31 -30.99
CA ARG A 2 17.39 -40.02 -31.29
C ARG A 2 16.51 -38.93 -31.95
N HIS A 3 15.61 -39.31 -32.85
CA HIS A 3 14.67 -38.36 -33.49
C HIS A 3 13.54 -37.90 -32.56
N LEU A 4 13.13 -38.74 -31.60
CA LEU A 4 12.12 -38.39 -30.60
C LEU A 4 12.69 -37.39 -29.57
N SER A 5 13.97 -37.56 -29.21
CA SER A 5 14.69 -36.60 -28.35
C SER A 5 14.90 -35.24 -29.02
N LEU A 6 15.12 -35.21 -30.35
CA LEU A 6 15.23 -33.97 -31.11
C LEU A 6 13.89 -33.23 -31.20
N LEU A 7 12.80 -33.97 -31.45
CA LEU A 7 11.45 -33.40 -31.49
C LEU A 7 11.06 -32.82 -30.12
N PHE A 8 11.39 -33.53 -29.03
CA PHE A 8 11.15 -33.06 -27.66
C PHE A 8 11.97 -31.81 -27.31
N GLY A 9 13.23 -31.72 -27.79
CA GLY A 9 14.07 -30.54 -27.63
C GLY A 9 13.54 -29.30 -28.37
N VAL A 10 13.04 -29.46 -29.59
CA VAL A 10 12.42 -28.36 -30.36
C VAL A 10 11.11 -27.90 -29.71
N LEU A 11 10.27 -28.84 -29.26
CA LEU A 11 9.03 -28.53 -28.53
C LEU A 11 9.30 -27.76 -27.23
N LEU A 12 10.36 -28.11 -26.49
CA LEU A 12 10.82 -27.41 -25.28
C LEU A 12 11.37 -26.00 -25.54
N CYS A 13 11.95 -25.74 -26.72
CA CYS A 13 12.38 -24.39 -27.11
C CYS A 13 11.21 -23.51 -27.56
N THR A 14 10.12 -24.09 -28.07
CA THR A 14 8.94 -23.33 -28.56
C THR A 14 7.94 -22.90 -27.49
N CYS A 15 8.11 -23.30 -26.22
CA CYS A 15 7.17 -22.93 -25.15
C CYS A 15 7.41 -21.54 -24.52
N PHE A 16 8.35 -20.73 -25.02
CA PHE A 16 8.49 -19.34 -24.61
C PHE A 16 7.61 -18.43 -25.46
N GLY A 17 6.32 -18.35 -25.12
CA GLY A 17 5.35 -17.49 -25.83
C GLY A 17 5.53 -15.98 -25.62
N VAL A 18 6.55 -15.54 -24.88
CA VAL A 18 6.84 -14.13 -24.60
C VAL A 18 8.35 -13.88 -24.37
N HIS A 19 8.79 -12.68 -24.73
CA HIS A 19 10.09 -12.10 -24.37
C HIS A 19 10.05 -11.54 -22.95
N ARG A 20 10.59 -12.29 -21.97
CA ARG A 20 10.51 -11.93 -20.54
C ARG A 20 11.26 -10.64 -20.20
N GLU A 21 12.31 -10.34 -20.94
CA GLU A 21 13.13 -9.13 -20.85
C GLU A 21 12.34 -7.83 -21.05
N ASN A 22 11.20 -7.89 -21.75
CA ASN A 22 10.31 -6.74 -21.95
C ASN A 22 9.42 -6.45 -20.72
N PHE A 23 9.38 -7.36 -19.74
CA PHE A 23 8.54 -7.22 -18.55
C PHE A 23 9.38 -6.97 -17.32
N ARG A 24 9.07 -5.89 -16.59
CA ARG A 24 9.77 -5.56 -15.35
C ARG A 24 9.54 -6.65 -14.31
N THR A 25 10.63 -7.24 -13.84
CA THR A 25 10.66 -8.02 -12.60
C THR A 25 10.46 -7.10 -11.39
N CYS A 26 10.17 -7.68 -10.23
CA CYS A 26 10.02 -6.89 -9.01
C CYS A 26 11.29 -6.08 -8.67
N ASP A 27 12.49 -6.62 -8.92
CA ASP A 27 13.75 -5.94 -8.64
C ASP A 27 14.03 -4.76 -9.58
N GLN A 28 13.43 -4.78 -10.78
CA GLN A 28 13.48 -3.68 -11.75
C GLN A 28 12.40 -2.62 -11.48
N SER A 29 11.45 -2.89 -10.58
CA SER A 29 10.40 -1.95 -10.17
C SER A 29 10.71 -1.38 -8.78
N GLY A 30 11.07 -0.10 -8.71
CA GLY A 30 11.55 0.53 -7.48
C GLY A 30 10.62 0.36 -6.28
N PHE A 31 9.31 0.56 -6.44
CA PHE A 31 8.36 0.37 -5.33
C PHE A 31 8.26 -1.10 -4.92
N CYS A 32 8.23 -2.03 -5.87
CA CYS A 32 8.11 -3.46 -5.58
C CYS A 32 9.31 -3.94 -4.77
N LYS A 33 10.52 -3.60 -5.22
CA LYS A 33 11.77 -3.88 -4.51
C LYS A 33 11.76 -3.32 -3.09
N ARG A 34 11.40 -2.04 -2.91
CA ARG A 34 11.35 -1.38 -1.59
C ARG A 34 10.32 -2.00 -0.65
N HIS A 35 9.20 -2.51 -1.16
CA HIS A 35 8.18 -3.17 -0.35
C HIS A 35 8.54 -4.63 -0.02
N ARG A 36 9.12 -5.40 -0.97
CA ARG A 36 9.57 -6.77 -0.68
C ARG A 36 10.73 -6.86 0.29
N ASN A 37 11.52 -5.78 0.41
CA ASN A 37 12.64 -5.71 1.34
C ASN A 37 12.22 -5.44 2.81
N VAL A 38 10.94 -5.13 3.07
CA VAL A 38 10.42 -5.00 4.44
C VAL A 38 10.50 -6.35 5.13
N LYS A 39 11.00 -6.37 6.37
CA LYS A 39 11.18 -7.60 7.14
C LYS A 39 9.99 -7.82 8.06
N PRO A 40 9.52 -9.07 8.25
CA PRO A 40 8.49 -9.35 9.23
C PRO A 40 8.86 -8.83 10.62
N GLY A 41 7.89 -8.26 11.34
CA GLY A 41 8.06 -7.70 12.68
C GLY A 41 8.53 -6.24 12.73
N SER A 42 8.80 -5.60 11.59
CA SER A 42 9.35 -4.23 11.54
C SER A 42 8.27 -3.12 11.51
N SER A 43 7.07 -3.35 12.02
CA SER A 43 6.00 -2.34 11.92
C SER A 43 6.20 -1.19 12.90
N SER A 44 6.43 0.01 12.37
CA SER A 44 6.59 1.27 13.11
C SER A 44 5.28 2.07 13.29
N TYR A 45 4.14 1.49 12.92
CA TYR A 45 2.83 2.14 12.99
C TYR A 45 2.20 1.97 14.37
N VAL A 46 1.82 3.07 15.02
CA VAL A 46 1.22 3.10 16.36
C VAL A 46 -0.05 3.92 16.35
N VAL A 47 -1.16 3.31 16.76
CA VAL A 47 -2.46 3.99 16.90
C VAL A 47 -2.37 5.00 18.04
N GLN A 48 -3.09 6.12 17.93
CA GLN A 48 -3.23 7.13 18.97
C GLN A 48 -4.67 7.06 19.55
N PRO A 49 -4.96 6.23 20.57
CA PRO A 49 -6.34 6.02 21.03
C PRO A 49 -7.07 7.28 21.47
N SER A 50 -6.33 8.28 21.99
CA SER A 50 -6.88 9.57 22.41
C SER A 50 -7.48 10.39 21.27
N THR A 51 -7.17 10.08 20.01
CA THR A 51 -7.71 10.78 18.82
C THR A 51 -8.91 10.05 18.21
N LEU A 52 -9.36 8.94 18.81
CA LEU A 52 -10.47 8.13 18.31
C LEU A 52 -11.76 8.95 18.24
N ARG A 53 -12.33 9.02 17.04
CA ARG A 53 -13.63 9.62 16.72
C ARG A 53 -14.55 8.53 16.22
N ILE A 54 -15.74 8.41 16.80
CA ILE A 54 -16.70 7.38 16.45
C ILE A 54 -18.01 8.06 16.02
N SER A 55 -18.57 7.59 14.92
CA SER A 55 -19.93 7.88 14.48
C SER A 55 -20.81 6.63 14.70
N LYS A 56 -22.09 6.69 14.32
CA LYS A 56 -22.97 5.53 14.39
C LYS A 56 -22.44 4.31 13.61
N THR A 57 -21.72 4.53 12.52
CA THR A 57 -21.37 3.48 11.54
C THR A 57 -19.88 3.45 11.18
N SER A 58 -19.08 4.35 11.75
CA SER A 58 -17.67 4.48 11.39
C SER A 58 -16.79 4.91 12.56
N LEU A 59 -15.50 4.65 12.44
CA LEU A 59 -14.45 5.17 13.31
C LEU A 59 -13.37 5.89 12.48
N MET A 60 -12.71 6.85 13.10
CA MET A 60 -11.48 7.45 12.61
C MET A 60 -10.49 7.58 13.76
N VAL A 61 -9.24 7.19 13.57
CA VAL A 61 -8.19 7.30 14.59
C VAL A 61 -6.84 7.56 13.94
N ASP A 62 -6.03 8.41 14.56
CA ASP A 62 -4.70 8.71 14.03
C ASP A 62 -3.75 7.53 14.26
N VAL A 63 -2.86 7.33 13.31
CA VAL A 63 -1.77 6.37 13.35
C VAL A 63 -0.48 7.11 13.07
N LEU A 64 0.47 7.04 14.00
CA LEU A 64 1.80 7.61 13.85
C LEU A 64 2.75 6.55 13.31
N ASN A 65 3.51 6.86 12.28
CA ASN A 65 4.72 6.09 11.97
C ASN A 65 5.88 6.67 12.81
N THR A 66 6.41 5.88 13.73
CA THR A 66 7.43 6.32 14.69
C THR A 66 8.82 6.48 14.10
N GLU A 67 9.09 5.96 12.89
CA GLU A 67 10.39 6.10 12.23
C GLU A 67 10.55 7.45 11.52
N ASN A 68 9.46 8.00 10.98
CA ASN A 68 9.47 9.23 10.19
C ASN A 68 8.54 10.33 10.72
N ASN A 69 7.82 10.08 11.81
CA ASN A 69 6.86 10.98 12.44
C ASN A 69 5.70 11.43 11.54
N VAL A 70 5.42 10.70 10.45
CA VAL A 70 4.27 10.99 9.59
C VAL A 70 2.99 10.44 10.22
N ARG A 71 1.94 11.26 10.21
CA ARG A 71 0.61 10.86 10.67
C ARG A 71 -0.25 10.35 9.51
N PHE A 72 -0.98 9.30 9.82
CA PHE A 72 -2.00 8.70 8.97
C PHE A 72 -3.33 8.71 9.71
N LEU A 73 -4.42 8.62 8.97
CA LEU A 73 -5.76 8.45 9.49
C LEU A 73 -6.26 7.05 9.12
N LEU A 74 -6.47 6.21 10.13
CA LEU A 74 -7.14 4.93 9.98
C LEU A 74 -8.65 5.16 10.06
N GLN A 75 -9.35 4.81 8.99
CA GLN A 75 -10.81 4.91 8.89
C GLN A 75 -11.39 3.49 8.83
N GLY A 76 -12.35 3.19 9.69
CA GLY A 76 -13.10 1.94 9.68
C GLY A 76 -14.58 2.21 9.50
N TYR A 77 -15.25 1.42 8.67
CA TYR A 77 -16.68 1.52 8.41
C TYR A 77 -17.33 0.14 8.62
N GLY A 78 -18.44 0.12 9.34
CA GLY A 78 -19.37 -1.00 9.35
C GLY A 78 -20.31 -0.88 8.15
N LEU A 79 -20.39 -1.94 7.35
CA LEU A 79 -21.26 -2.01 6.17
C LEU A 79 -22.26 -3.15 6.34
N GLN A 80 -23.38 -3.06 5.62
CA GLN A 80 -24.37 -4.13 5.58
C GLN A 80 -23.75 -5.48 5.24
N HIS A 81 -24.40 -6.54 5.74
CA HIS A 81 -23.96 -7.93 5.62
C HIS A 81 -22.68 -8.24 6.40
N GLY A 82 -22.42 -7.49 7.48
CA GLY A 82 -21.30 -7.77 8.38
C GLY A 82 -19.93 -7.47 7.77
N ILE A 83 -19.84 -6.55 6.81
CA ILE A 83 -18.60 -6.23 6.11
C ILE A 83 -17.91 -5.06 6.80
N PHE A 84 -16.63 -5.21 7.12
CA PHE A 84 -15.78 -4.09 7.52
C PHE A 84 -15.04 -3.52 6.31
N ARG A 85 -15.09 -2.20 6.10
CA ARG A 85 -14.21 -1.49 5.16
C ARG A 85 -13.20 -0.69 5.94
N VAL A 86 -11.92 -0.89 5.65
CA VAL A 86 -10.82 -0.19 6.30
C VAL A 86 -10.04 0.62 5.27
N LYS A 87 -9.72 1.87 5.59
CA LYS A 87 -8.84 2.74 4.80
C LYS A 87 -7.74 3.27 5.71
N LEU A 88 -6.52 3.34 5.19
CA LEU A 88 -5.43 4.07 5.81
C LEU A 88 -5.01 5.16 4.82
N VAL A 89 -5.10 6.42 5.23
CA VAL A 89 -4.78 7.58 4.38
C VAL A 89 -3.75 8.45 5.09
N GLU A 90 -3.00 9.26 4.34
CA GLU A 90 -2.18 10.32 4.98
C GLU A 90 -3.11 11.31 5.68
N ALA A 91 -2.75 11.73 6.90
CA ALA A 91 -3.53 12.75 7.60
C ALA A 91 -3.34 14.14 6.96
N GLU A 92 -2.12 14.44 6.51
CA GLU A 92 -1.77 15.68 5.84
C GLU A 92 -1.05 15.43 4.50
N PRO A 93 -1.75 14.97 3.44
CA PRO A 93 -1.12 14.72 2.15
C PRO A 93 -0.72 16.02 1.43
N ILE A 94 0.44 16.03 0.77
CA ILE A 94 0.85 17.12 -0.13
C ILE A 94 -0.12 17.24 -1.32
N ARG A 95 -0.63 16.09 -1.79
CA ARG A 95 -1.66 15.97 -2.82
C ARG A 95 -2.55 14.80 -2.47
N GLU A 96 -3.85 14.94 -2.71
CA GLU A 96 -4.80 13.86 -2.48
C GLU A 96 -4.36 12.58 -3.18
N ARG A 97 -4.43 11.46 -2.46
CA ARG A 97 -4.17 10.15 -3.05
C ARG A 97 -5.38 9.76 -3.89
N TYR A 98 -5.09 9.12 -5.01
CA TYR A 98 -6.14 8.64 -5.90
C TYR A 98 -7.08 7.68 -5.15
N GLU A 99 -8.35 8.04 -5.09
CA GLU A 99 -9.44 7.15 -4.68
C GLU A 99 -10.19 6.71 -5.94
N ILE A 100 -10.43 5.40 -6.05
CA ILE A 100 -11.16 4.86 -7.20
C ILE A 100 -12.60 5.41 -7.15
N PRO A 101 -13.05 6.13 -8.19
CA PRO A 101 -14.40 6.69 -8.21
C PRO A 101 -15.47 5.61 -8.14
N VAL A 102 -16.59 5.94 -7.48
CA VAL A 102 -17.83 5.17 -7.61
C VAL A 102 -18.25 5.16 -9.08
N GLY A 103 -18.71 4.01 -9.56
CA GLY A 103 -19.05 3.73 -10.95
C GLY A 103 -17.94 3.00 -11.72
N MET A 104 -16.68 3.01 -11.25
CA MET A 104 -15.61 2.24 -11.89
C MET A 104 -15.49 0.82 -11.36
N THR A 105 -15.37 0.67 -10.03
CA THR A 105 -15.29 -0.64 -9.36
C THR A 105 -16.49 -0.90 -8.46
N LEU A 106 -16.94 0.11 -7.72
CA LEU A 106 -18.16 0.05 -6.93
C LEU A 106 -19.33 0.54 -7.77
N VAL A 107 -20.47 -0.15 -7.75
CA VAL A 107 -21.68 0.31 -8.44
C VAL A 107 -22.29 1.53 -7.76
N ALA A 108 -22.25 1.58 -6.43
CA ALA A 108 -22.70 2.68 -5.58
C ALA A 108 -21.90 2.69 -4.27
N GLU A 109 -22.05 3.73 -3.45
CA GLU A 109 -21.51 3.70 -2.10
C GLU A 109 -22.16 2.58 -1.27
N PRO A 110 -21.37 1.72 -0.60
CA PRO A 110 -21.92 0.65 0.22
C PRO A 110 -22.75 1.20 1.37
N VAL A 111 -23.92 0.59 1.61
CA VAL A 111 -24.79 0.97 2.71
C VAL A 111 -24.12 0.63 4.03
N GLN A 112 -23.99 1.63 4.90
CA GLN A 112 -23.35 1.49 6.19
C GLN A 112 -24.32 0.87 7.21
N GLU A 113 -23.76 0.13 8.16
CA GLU A 113 -24.47 -0.53 9.25
C GLU A 113 -23.83 -0.10 10.59
N GLU A 114 -24.61 -0.17 11.67
CA GLU A 114 -24.19 0.30 12.98
C GLU A 114 -22.91 -0.41 13.46
N LEU A 115 -21.94 0.39 13.87
CA LEU A 115 -20.65 -0.05 14.35
C LEU A 115 -20.54 0.28 15.84
N VAL A 116 -20.59 -0.75 16.68
CA VAL A 116 -20.62 -0.59 18.14
C VAL A 116 -19.20 -0.61 18.69
N TYR A 117 -18.80 0.45 19.39
CA TYR A 117 -17.53 0.49 20.10
C TYR A 117 -17.63 -0.24 21.44
N GLY A 118 -16.79 -1.27 21.61
CA GLY A 118 -16.70 -2.10 22.81
C GLY A 118 -15.70 -1.62 23.86
N GLY A 119 -15.04 -0.48 23.63
CA GLY A 119 -14.06 0.10 24.55
C GLY A 119 -12.60 -0.26 24.24
N GLU A 120 -11.72 0.33 25.04
CA GLU A 120 -10.28 0.07 25.04
C GLU A 120 -9.93 -0.82 26.24
N LYS A 121 -9.22 -1.92 25.99
CA LYS A 121 -8.70 -2.79 27.04
C LYS A 121 -7.38 -3.41 26.58
N ASP A 122 -6.37 -3.39 27.46
CA ASP A 122 -5.06 -4.02 27.23
C ASP A 122 -4.40 -3.57 25.90
N GLY A 123 -4.51 -2.28 25.57
CA GLY A 123 -3.96 -1.71 24.33
C GLY A 123 -4.70 -2.14 23.06
N LYS A 124 -5.98 -2.54 23.19
CA LYS A 124 -6.83 -2.97 22.08
C LYS A 124 -8.15 -2.22 22.06
N LEU A 125 -8.53 -1.72 20.89
CA LEU A 125 -9.82 -1.09 20.63
C LEU A 125 -10.74 -2.14 19.98
N THR A 126 -11.92 -2.37 20.54
CA THR A 126 -12.84 -3.39 20.03
C THR A 126 -14.06 -2.75 19.36
N PHE A 127 -14.45 -3.25 18.19
CA PHE A 127 -15.63 -2.82 17.46
C PHE A 127 -16.44 -4.03 16.99
N THR A 128 -17.77 -3.95 17.13
CA THR A 128 -18.70 -5.03 16.77
C THR A 128 -19.65 -4.57 15.68
N LEU A 129 -19.92 -5.46 14.73
CA LEU A 129 -20.84 -5.29 13.60
C LEU A 129 -21.70 -6.56 13.51
N GLY A 130 -22.90 -6.53 14.11
CA GLY A 130 -23.71 -7.73 14.28
C GLY A 130 -22.98 -8.82 15.07
N LYS A 131 -22.71 -9.96 14.42
CA LYS A 131 -21.93 -11.09 15.01
C LYS A 131 -20.43 -11.03 14.70
N ASN A 132 -20.01 -10.05 13.90
CA ASN A 132 -18.63 -9.89 13.48
C ASN A 132 -17.94 -8.87 14.38
N LYS A 133 -16.63 -9.02 14.56
CA LYS A 133 -15.85 -8.18 15.46
C LYS A 133 -14.52 -7.81 14.81
N MET A 134 -14.11 -6.57 15.00
CA MET A 134 -12.79 -6.06 14.64
C MET A 134 -12.08 -5.60 15.91
N VAL A 135 -10.84 -6.03 16.09
CA VAL A 135 -9.98 -5.64 17.20
C VAL A 135 -8.76 -4.94 16.65
N ILE A 136 -8.55 -3.68 17.03
CA ILE A 136 -7.38 -2.89 16.65
C ILE A 136 -6.38 -2.94 17.79
N ASN A 137 -5.24 -3.60 17.59
CA ASN A 137 -4.08 -3.52 18.48
C ASN A 137 -3.36 -2.18 18.26
N VAL A 138 -3.08 -1.47 19.35
CA VAL A 138 -2.55 -0.10 19.32
C VAL A 138 -1.08 -0.05 18.91
N ASN A 139 -0.26 -0.92 19.48
CA ASN A 139 1.20 -0.92 19.27
C ASN A 139 1.74 -2.36 19.20
N PRO A 140 2.25 -2.82 18.04
CA PRO A 140 2.14 -2.19 16.72
C PRO A 140 0.70 -2.25 16.17
N LEU A 141 0.36 -1.37 15.24
CA LEU A 141 -0.93 -1.39 14.54
C LEU A 141 -1.17 -2.77 13.92
N ARG A 142 -2.23 -3.45 14.36
CA ARG A 142 -2.72 -4.69 13.77
C ARG A 142 -4.24 -4.71 13.91
N LEU A 143 -4.94 -5.20 12.89
CA LEU A 143 -6.39 -5.37 12.96
C LEU A 143 -6.69 -6.87 12.86
N ASP A 144 -7.44 -7.40 13.81
CA ASP A 144 -7.90 -8.79 13.81
C ASP A 144 -9.42 -8.81 13.62
N PHE A 145 -9.90 -9.67 12.73
CA PHE A 145 -11.31 -9.80 12.39
C PHE A 145 -11.81 -11.17 12.82
N PHE A 146 -13.03 -11.19 13.35
CA PHE A 146 -13.68 -12.39 13.89
C PHE A 146 -15.11 -12.50 13.40
N ILE A 147 -15.59 -13.73 13.25
CA ILE A 147 -17.00 -14.08 13.01
C ILE A 147 -17.42 -15.02 14.13
N ASN A 148 -18.46 -14.68 14.91
CA ASN A 148 -18.87 -15.47 16.09
C ASN A 148 -17.70 -15.74 17.06
N ASP A 149 -16.86 -14.73 17.30
CA ASP A 149 -15.65 -14.82 18.12
C ASP A 149 -14.52 -15.73 17.60
N GLU A 150 -14.68 -16.35 16.43
CA GLU A 150 -13.62 -17.11 15.76
C GLU A 150 -12.78 -16.20 14.85
N PRO A 151 -11.44 -16.20 14.96
CA PRO A 151 -10.58 -15.35 14.14
C PRO A 151 -10.60 -15.82 12.67
N VAL A 152 -10.84 -14.90 11.74
CA VAL A 152 -10.94 -15.20 10.30
C VAL A 152 -9.81 -14.61 9.49
N THR A 153 -9.37 -13.39 9.81
CA THR A 153 -8.26 -12.75 9.11
C THR A 153 -7.63 -11.64 9.96
N SER A 154 -6.42 -11.25 9.59
CA SER A 154 -5.68 -10.19 10.26
C SER A 154 -4.98 -9.30 9.25
N LEU A 155 -5.03 -7.99 9.46
CA LEU A 155 -4.23 -7.00 8.73
C LEU A 155 -3.00 -6.63 9.55
N ASN A 156 -1.87 -6.58 8.85
CA ASN A 156 -0.55 -6.28 9.43
C ASN A 156 -0.07 -7.25 10.53
N ALA A 157 -0.56 -8.49 10.56
CA ALA A 157 -0.12 -9.48 11.56
C ALA A 157 1.39 -9.78 11.51
N GLN A 158 1.99 -9.72 10.32
CA GLN A 158 3.43 -9.91 10.11
C GLN A 158 4.23 -8.62 10.21
N GLY A 159 3.60 -7.47 10.49
CA GLY A 159 4.29 -6.18 10.57
C GLY A 159 4.88 -5.71 9.23
N LEU A 160 4.25 -6.05 8.10
CA LEU A 160 4.69 -5.71 6.75
C LEU A 160 3.99 -4.48 6.16
N LEU A 161 3.11 -3.82 6.93
CA LEU A 161 2.51 -2.55 6.51
C LEU A 161 3.63 -1.56 6.19
N LYS A 162 3.59 -1.05 4.97
CA LYS A 162 4.46 0.02 4.50
C LYS A 162 3.65 0.97 3.67
N PHE A 163 3.73 2.24 4.03
CA PHE A 163 3.07 3.34 3.37
C PHE A 163 4.11 4.41 3.06
N GLU A 164 4.42 4.60 1.77
CA GLU A 164 5.36 5.63 1.33
C GLU A 164 4.63 6.98 1.28
N HIS A 165 4.84 7.81 2.30
CA HIS A 165 4.25 9.15 2.39
C HIS A 165 4.70 10.05 1.24
N SER A 166 3.87 11.04 0.92
CA SER A 166 4.16 12.02 -0.13
C SER A 166 5.29 12.93 0.32
N ARG A 167 6.30 13.12 -0.53
CA ARG A 167 7.47 13.97 -0.25
C ARG A 167 7.66 15.01 -1.35
N GLN A 168 8.14 16.19 -0.97
CA GLN A 168 8.62 17.15 -1.96
C GLN A 168 9.85 16.58 -2.66
N LYS A 169 9.94 16.81 -3.97
CA LYS A 169 11.10 16.43 -4.74
C LYS A 169 12.25 17.35 -4.32
N GLN A 170 13.23 16.80 -3.61
CA GLN A 170 14.49 17.49 -3.40
C GLN A 170 15.27 17.49 -4.71
N GLU A 171 15.75 18.66 -5.13
CA GLU A 171 16.78 18.74 -6.17
C GLU A 171 18.06 18.14 -5.58
N SER A 172 18.59 17.11 -6.22
CA SER A 172 19.94 16.66 -5.94
C SER A 172 20.90 17.82 -6.21
N PRO A 173 21.92 18.04 -5.36
CA PRO A 173 23.00 18.96 -5.72
C PRO A 173 23.48 18.57 -7.12
N LYS A 174 23.56 19.54 -8.03
CA LYS A 174 24.22 19.32 -9.31
C LYS A 174 25.64 18.88 -8.97
N GLU A 175 25.96 17.60 -9.17
CA GLU A 175 27.34 17.23 -9.42
C GLU A 175 27.75 18.05 -10.65
N GLU A 176 28.73 18.93 -10.49
CA GLU A 176 29.36 19.65 -11.59
C GLU A 176 30.02 18.60 -12.51
N ASN A 177 29.23 18.03 -13.41
CA ASN A 177 29.77 17.28 -14.53
C ASN A 177 30.34 18.30 -15.53
N ASN A 178 31.67 18.43 -15.52
CA ASN A 178 32.50 18.99 -16.58
C ASN A 178 32.42 18.14 -17.86
N GLU A 179 31.22 18.06 -18.46
CA GLU A 179 31.01 17.47 -19.78
C GLU A 179 30.08 18.37 -20.59
N ALA A 180 30.53 19.61 -20.82
CA ALA A 180 29.95 20.53 -21.78
C ALA A 180 31.07 21.21 -22.57
N ALA A 181 31.88 20.40 -23.26
CA ALA A 181 32.85 20.88 -24.24
C ALA A 181 33.03 19.83 -25.34
N GLU A 182 31.93 19.44 -26.03
CA GLU A 182 32.06 18.71 -27.31
C GLU A 182 30.82 18.81 -28.22
N GLY A 183 29.75 19.53 -27.84
CA GLY A 183 28.53 19.63 -28.65
C GLY A 183 28.25 21.00 -29.29
N ALA A 184 29.16 21.98 -29.21
CA ALA A 184 28.89 23.36 -29.61
C ALA A 184 29.66 23.85 -30.85
N GLU A 185 30.40 22.99 -31.55
CA GLU A 185 31.15 23.38 -32.76
C GLU A 185 30.52 22.98 -34.10
N GLU A 186 29.43 22.18 -34.13
CA GLU A 186 28.79 21.80 -35.40
C GLU A 186 27.64 22.72 -35.87
N GLU A 187 27.06 23.57 -35.02
CA GLU A 187 25.92 24.43 -35.44
C GLU A 187 26.30 25.81 -36.03
N LYS A 188 27.60 26.14 -36.17
CA LYS A 188 28.03 27.45 -36.70
C LYS A 188 28.52 27.48 -38.15
N LYS A 189 28.40 26.37 -38.90
CA LYS A 189 28.89 26.31 -40.28
C LYS A 189 27.83 26.34 -41.39
N ASP A 190 26.54 26.31 -41.06
CA ASP A 190 25.47 26.22 -42.06
C ASP A 190 24.62 27.50 -42.23
N GLU A 191 25.03 28.66 -41.67
CA GLU A 191 24.34 29.95 -41.87
C GLU A 191 25.09 30.98 -42.73
N GLU A 192 26.18 30.60 -43.41
CA GLU A 192 26.79 31.44 -44.45
C GLU A 192 26.97 30.67 -45.77
N GLU A 193 25.87 30.52 -46.52
CA GLU A 193 25.87 30.47 -47.99
C GLU A 193 24.59 31.09 -48.59
#